data_AF-A0A1G2WDK2-F1
#
_entry.id   AF-A0A1G2WDK2-F1
#
_cell.length_a   1.000
_cell.length_b   1.000
_cell.length_c   1.000
_cell.angle_alpha   90.00
_cell.angle_beta   90.00
_cell.angle_gamma   90.00
#
_symmetry.space_group_name_H-M   'P 1'
#
loop_
_entity.id
_entity.type
_entity.pdbx_description
1 polymer ?
#
loop_
_entity_poly.entity_id
_entity_poly.type
_entity_poly.pdbx_seq_one_letter_code
_entity_poly.pdbx_strand_id
1 'polypeptide(L)'
;MPRLSTLRCALIATSLFATSASAAELWATTQDSFGNARAIQYDLATGNIVQGVRLDFNLSGADSPISWDRMGSIAFDPEGKLWGTTQDSFGNARAIQYDLATGNIVQGMRLDFNLSGSDSPIAWARMGAIAFRDDPTAAVPEPATWLMMILGFAAVGMTARRRGGRGLTAAQA
;
A
#
# COMPACT_ATOMS: atom_id res chain seq x y z
N MET A 1 45.36 10.33 15.96
CA MET A 1 44.44 9.43 16.70
C MET A 1 43.01 9.84 16.39
N PRO A 2 42.29 9.13 15.49
CA PRO A 2 40.90 9.45 15.19
C PRO A 2 40.00 8.87 16.29
N ARG A 3 39.08 9.69 16.80
CA ARG A 3 38.07 9.29 17.80
C ARG A 3 36.98 8.49 17.10
N LEU A 4 36.79 7.24 17.53
CA LEU A 4 35.64 6.40 17.20
C LEU A 4 34.38 7.06 17.77
N SER A 5 33.64 7.78 16.92
CA SER A 5 32.28 8.21 17.24
C SER A 5 31.36 7.00 17.20
N THR A 6 30.62 6.83 18.29
CA THR A 6 29.65 5.78 18.58
C THR A 6 28.71 5.49 17.40
N LEU A 7 28.96 4.39 16.69
CA LEU A 7 28.02 3.81 15.73
C LEU A 7 26.79 3.32 16.50
N ARG A 8 25.70 4.08 16.43
CA ARG A 8 24.37 3.55 16.75
C ARG A 8 23.93 2.72 15.55
N CYS A 9 24.28 1.44 15.55
CA CYS A 9 23.64 0.47 14.67
C CYS A 9 22.18 0.31 15.11
N ALA A 10 21.29 1.11 14.54
CA ALA A 10 19.85 0.85 14.60
C ALA A 10 19.48 0.03 13.36
N LEU A 11 19.64 -1.30 13.46
CA LEU A 11 19.02 -2.22 12.51
C LEU A 11 17.60 -2.50 13.01
N ILE A 12 16.63 -1.68 12.61
CA ILE A 12 15.21 -2.02 12.72
C ILE A 12 14.53 -1.57 11.44
N ALA A 13 14.41 -2.48 10.49
CA ALA A 13 13.35 -2.51 9.48
C ALA A 13 13.34 -3.88 8.81
N THR A 14 12.68 -4.86 9.42
CA THR A 14 12.19 -6.03 8.68
C THR A 14 10.75 -5.72 8.29
N SER A 15 10.54 -4.94 7.24
CA SER A 15 9.25 -4.87 6.55
C SER A 15 9.23 -5.98 5.51
N LEU A 16 8.61 -7.11 5.86
CA LEU A 16 8.32 -8.18 4.91
C LEU A 16 7.12 -7.73 4.07
N PHE A 17 7.38 -7.34 2.82
CA PHE A 17 6.33 -6.95 1.87
C PHE A 17 5.64 -8.21 1.33
N ALA A 18 4.33 -8.28 1.52
CA ALA A 18 3.47 -9.10 0.67
C ALA A 18 2.51 -8.14 -0.01
N THR A 19 2.79 -7.78 -1.26
CA THR A 19 1.77 -7.24 -2.17
C THR A 19 1.56 -8.25 -3.30
N SER A 20 0.32 -8.38 -3.71
CA SER A 20 -0.19 -9.48 -4.51
C SER A 20 -0.16 -9.19 -6.01
N ALA A 21 0.99 -8.86 -6.61
CA ALA A 21 1.21 -9.01 -8.07
C ALA A 21 2.67 -8.72 -8.50
N SER A 22 3.26 -9.64 -9.25
CA SER A 22 4.62 -9.59 -9.85
C SER A 22 5.79 -9.66 -8.83
N ALA A 23 6.97 -10.09 -9.29
CA ALA A 23 8.07 -10.59 -8.46
C ALA A 23 8.32 -9.77 -7.18
N ALA A 24 8.50 -10.44 -6.03
CA ALA A 24 8.76 -9.77 -4.76
C ALA A 24 10.00 -8.87 -4.87
N GLU A 25 9.80 -7.56 -4.96
CA GLU A 25 10.87 -6.57 -4.97
C GLU A 25 11.21 -6.18 -3.53
N LEU A 26 12.51 -6.12 -3.20
CA LEU A 26 12.95 -5.67 -1.89
C LEU A 26 13.28 -4.19 -1.96
N TRP A 27 12.49 -3.38 -1.27
CA TRP A 27 12.73 -1.95 -1.13
C TRP A 27 13.06 -1.59 0.31
N ALA A 28 14.00 -0.67 0.49
CA ALA A 28 14.33 -0.12 1.81
C ALA A 28 14.61 1.38 1.75
N THR A 29 14.49 2.04 2.89
CA THR A 29 15.03 3.39 3.08
C THR A 29 16.48 3.30 3.56
N THR A 30 17.35 4.16 3.02
CA THR A 30 18.76 4.26 3.44
C THR A 30 19.18 5.72 3.57
N GLN A 31 20.23 5.95 4.35
CA GLN A 31 20.90 7.25 4.44
C GLN A 31 22.03 7.32 3.41
N ASP A 32 22.09 8.41 2.64
CA ASP A 32 23.23 8.71 1.77
C ASP A 32 24.40 9.35 2.54
N SER A 33 25.53 9.57 1.86
CA SER A 33 26.72 10.16 2.48
C SER A 33 26.54 11.61 2.98
N PHE A 34 25.46 12.27 2.56
CA PHE A 34 25.11 13.64 2.95
C PHE A 34 24.07 13.67 4.08
N GLY A 35 23.62 12.50 4.52
CA GLY A 35 22.63 12.37 5.59
C GLY A 35 21.18 12.37 5.11
N ASN A 36 20.93 12.32 3.80
CA ASN A 36 19.58 12.35 3.24
C ASN A 36 19.00 10.95 3.06
N ALA A 37 17.67 10.86 3.08
CA ALA A 37 16.93 9.64 2.84
C ALA A 37 16.86 9.29 1.36
N ARG A 38 17.02 7.99 1.07
CA ARG A 38 16.82 7.40 -0.24
C ARG A 38 15.94 6.16 -0.14
N ALA A 39 15.07 5.96 -1.13
CA ALA A 39 14.43 4.66 -1.37
C ALA A 39 15.30 3.86 -2.33
N ILE A 40 15.65 2.63 -1.97
CA ILE A 40 16.55 1.76 -2.73
C ILE A 40 15.89 0.41 -2.97
N GLN A 41 15.94 -0.05 -4.21
CA GLN A 41 15.56 -1.39 -4.60
C GLN A 41 16.79 -2.30 -4.58
N TYR A 42 16.60 -3.49 -4.04
CA TYR A 42 17.59 -4.56 -3.98
C TYR A 42 17.12 -5.76 -4.80
N ASP A 43 18.09 -6.38 -5.45
CA ASP A 43 17.93 -7.71 -6.03
C ASP A 43 17.97 -8.74 -4.89
N LEU A 44 16.93 -9.55 -4.73
CA LEU A 44 16.85 -10.51 -3.62
C LEU A 44 17.84 -11.67 -3.75
N ALA A 45 18.26 -12.01 -4.98
CA ALA A 45 19.16 -13.13 -5.20
C ALA A 45 20.60 -12.79 -4.79
N THR A 46 21.00 -11.53 -4.99
CA THR A 46 22.38 -11.08 -4.81
C THR A 46 22.56 -10.08 -3.67
N GLY A 47 21.48 -9.44 -3.21
CA GLY A 47 21.51 -8.35 -2.24
C GLY A 47 22.07 -7.04 -2.79
N ASN A 48 22.30 -6.95 -4.11
CA ASN A 48 22.84 -5.75 -4.75
C ASN A 48 21.76 -4.70 -4.99
N ILE A 49 22.17 -3.44 -5.04
CA ILE A 49 21.29 -2.34 -5.41
C ILE A 49 20.96 -2.43 -6.90
N VAL A 50 19.67 -2.40 -7.24
CA VAL A 50 19.17 -2.32 -8.61
C VAL A 50 18.98 -0.87 -9.01
N GLN A 51 18.32 -0.10 -8.16
CA GLN A 51 18.05 1.32 -8.36
C GLN A 51 17.85 2.03 -7.03
N GLY A 52 17.86 3.36 -7.06
CA GLY A 52 17.49 4.13 -5.88
C GLY A 52 17.31 5.60 -6.16
N VAL A 53 16.31 6.18 -5.51
CA VAL A 53 15.91 7.58 -5.66
C VAL A 53 16.08 8.30 -4.33
N ARG A 54 16.53 9.56 -4.37
CA ARG A 54 16.56 10.40 -3.17
C ARG A 54 15.16 10.94 -2.91
N LEU A 55 14.73 10.95 -1.66
CA LEU A 55 13.40 11.45 -1.30
C LEU A 55 13.49 12.93 -0.92
N ASP A 56 12.64 13.74 -1.51
CA ASP A 56 12.63 15.20 -1.41
C ASP A 56 11.26 15.70 -0.94
N PHE A 57 11.22 16.83 -0.21
CA PHE A 57 9.97 17.49 0.23
C PHE A 57 9.28 18.29 -0.89
N ASN A 58 9.86 18.35 -2.07
CA ASN A 58 9.37 19.18 -3.17
C ASN A 58 8.18 18.54 -3.87
N LEU A 59 7.30 19.37 -4.44
CA LEU A 59 6.37 18.93 -5.48
C LEU A 59 7.04 18.86 -6.87
N SER A 60 8.17 19.56 -7.05
CA SER A 60 9.00 19.51 -8.26
C SER A 60 10.43 20.01 -7.97
N GLY A 61 11.44 19.49 -8.67
CA GLY A 61 12.84 19.90 -8.50
C GLY A 61 13.58 19.18 -7.35
N ALA A 62 14.90 19.41 -7.22
CA ALA A 62 15.81 18.58 -6.42
C ALA A 62 16.41 19.29 -5.19
N ASP A 63 15.83 20.40 -4.72
CA ASP A 63 16.48 21.30 -3.76
C ASP A 63 15.95 21.21 -2.32
N SER A 64 15.31 20.11 -1.91
CA SER A 64 14.83 19.95 -0.52
C SER A 64 14.84 18.50 -0.08
N PRO A 65 16.03 17.89 0.05
CA PRO A 65 16.15 16.50 0.44
C PRO A 65 15.57 16.27 1.84
N ILE A 66 14.92 15.13 2.02
CA ILE A 66 14.46 14.71 3.33
C ILE A 66 15.68 14.19 4.10
N SER A 67 16.01 14.84 5.21
CA SER A 67 17.05 14.36 6.11
C SER A 67 16.65 13.03 6.75
N TRP A 68 17.61 12.14 6.94
CA TRP A 68 17.40 10.78 7.43
C TRP A 68 16.70 10.71 8.80
N ASP A 69 16.96 11.67 9.69
CA ASP A 69 16.32 11.78 11.01
C ASP A 69 14.80 12.01 10.92
N ARG A 70 14.32 12.49 9.77
CA ARG A 70 12.91 12.75 9.48
C ARG A 70 12.27 11.68 8.62
N MET A 71 12.99 10.63 8.22
CA MET A 71 12.46 9.54 7.40
C MET A 71 12.16 8.32 8.26
N GLY A 72 11.05 7.66 7.96
CA GLY A 72 10.64 6.42 8.60
C GLY A 72 10.61 5.26 7.62
N SER A 73 9.57 4.44 7.74
CA SER A 73 9.33 3.31 6.85
C SER A 73 8.76 3.75 5.51
N ILE A 74 8.93 2.89 4.51
CA ILE A 74 8.22 2.97 3.24
C ILE A 74 7.32 1.75 3.03
N ALA A 75 6.27 1.91 2.24
CA ALA A 75 5.38 0.85 1.79
C ALA A 75 4.85 1.19 0.39
N PHE A 76 4.40 0.16 -0.34
CA PHE A 76 3.69 0.33 -1.60
C PHE A 76 2.20 0.12 -1.37
N ASP A 77 1.38 0.98 -1.97
CA ASP A 77 -0.07 0.73 -2.03
C ASP A 77 -0.40 -0.35 -3.08
N PRO A 78 -1.64 -0.86 -3.13
CA PRO A 78 -2.05 -1.89 -4.09
C PRO A 78 -1.90 -1.46 -5.56
N GLU A 79 -1.85 -0.15 -5.83
CA GLU A 79 -1.59 0.42 -7.15
C GLU A 79 -0.08 0.55 -7.47
N GLY A 80 0.80 0.16 -6.55
CA GLY A 80 2.25 0.18 -6.73
C GLY A 80 2.90 1.55 -6.51
N LYS A 81 2.21 2.51 -5.87
CA LYS A 81 2.79 3.82 -5.55
C LYS A 81 3.59 3.73 -4.25
N LEU A 82 4.73 4.42 -4.24
CA LEU A 82 5.58 4.51 -3.05
C LEU A 82 4.98 5.49 -2.05
N TRP A 83 4.78 5.02 -0.82
CA TRP A 83 4.45 5.82 0.33
C TRP A 83 5.54 5.70 1.39
N GLY A 84 5.72 6.74 2.18
CA GLY A 84 6.61 6.72 3.34
C GLY A 84 6.09 7.59 4.46
N THR A 85 6.68 7.43 5.64
CA THR A 85 6.42 8.30 6.77
C THR A 85 7.52 9.33 6.94
N THR A 86 7.13 10.57 7.23
CA THR A 86 8.08 11.65 7.51
C THR A 86 7.68 12.48 8.71
N GLN A 87 8.67 13.06 9.37
CA GLN A 87 8.45 14.09 10.38
C GLN A 87 8.22 15.47 9.73
N ASP A 88 7.17 16.18 10.15
CA ASP A 88 6.93 17.58 9.81
C ASP A 88 7.73 18.56 10.69
N SER A 89 7.63 19.86 10.40
CA SER A 89 8.35 20.90 11.17
C SER A 89 7.87 21.06 12.62
N PHE A 90 6.74 20.47 12.98
CA PHE A 90 6.19 20.48 14.33
C PHE A 90 6.51 19.20 15.11
N GLY A 91 7.25 18.26 14.50
CA GLY A 91 7.62 16.99 15.11
C GLY A 91 6.54 15.91 15.01
N ASN A 92 5.52 16.10 14.18
CA ASN A 92 4.44 15.14 13.96
C ASN A 92 4.72 14.24 12.77
N ALA A 93 4.12 13.05 12.76
CA ALA A 93 4.22 12.12 11.68
C ALA A 93 3.23 12.44 10.54
N ARG A 94 3.72 12.29 9.31
CA ARG A 94 2.94 12.39 8.07
C ARG A 94 3.13 11.14 7.24
N ALA A 95 2.08 10.70 6.55
CA ALA A 95 2.18 9.76 5.45
C ALA A 95 2.26 10.54 4.13
N ILE A 96 3.28 10.27 3.34
CA ILE A 96 3.62 10.99 2.13
C ILE A 96 3.69 9.98 1.00
N GLN A 97 3.05 10.30 -0.12
CA GLN A 97 3.25 9.58 -1.37
C GLN A 97 4.39 10.24 -2.16
N TYR A 98 5.28 9.41 -2.68
CA TYR A 98 6.39 9.83 -3.52
C TYR A 98 6.19 9.40 -4.97
N ASP A 99 6.67 10.24 -5.88
CA ASP A 99 6.93 9.83 -7.25
C ASP A 99 8.22 9.01 -7.26
N LEU A 100 8.18 7.77 -7.75
CA LEU A 100 9.34 6.86 -7.70
C LEU A 100 10.44 7.26 -8.70
N ALA A 101 10.08 7.95 -9.78
CA ALA A 101 11.03 8.35 -10.82
C ALA A 101 11.83 9.58 -10.36
N THR A 102 11.20 10.53 -9.67
CA THR A 102 11.85 11.78 -9.26
C THR A 102 12.16 11.86 -7.77
N GLY A 103 11.48 11.08 -6.92
CA GLY A 103 11.62 11.13 -5.46
C GLY A 103 10.86 12.27 -4.79
N ASN A 104 10.03 13.00 -5.54
CA ASN A 104 9.31 14.17 -5.06
C ASN A 104 8.00 13.77 -4.39
N ILE A 105 7.50 14.62 -3.50
CA ILE A 105 6.17 14.46 -2.91
C ILE A 105 5.11 14.68 -3.98
N VAL A 106 4.21 13.71 -4.10
CA VAL A 106 2.97 13.85 -4.88
C VAL A 106 1.87 14.39 -3.98
N GLN A 107 1.70 13.79 -2.81
CA GLN A 107 0.68 14.17 -1.83
C GLN A 107 1.06 13.69 -0.44
N GLY A 108 0.32 14.13 0.58
CA GLY A 108 0.49 13.58 1.91
C GLY A 108 -0.49 14.11 2.93
N MET A 109 -0.65 13.35 4.00
CA MET A 109 -1.58 13.62 5.11
C MET A 109 -0.85 13.56 6.44
N ARG A 110 -1.34 14.33 7.42
CA ARG A 110 -0.91 14.18 8.81
C ARG A 110 -1.59 12.94 9.40
N LEU A 111 -0.89 12.23 10.25
CA LEU A 111 -1.41 11.05 10.93
C LEU A 111 -1.86 11.43 12.34
N ASP A 112 -3.11 11.11 12.68
CA ASP A 112 -3.78 11.53 13.91
C ASP A 112 -4.38 10.34 14.67
N PHE A 113 -4.55 10.47 15.99
CA PHE A 113 -5.12 9.42 16.85
C PHE A 113 -6.66 9.32 16.82
N ASN A 114 -7.33 10.32 16.26
CA ASN A 114 -8.77 10.46 16.30
C ASN A 114 -9.43 9.90 15.02
N LEU A 115 -10.65 9.39 15.17
CA LEU A 115 -11.47 8.94 14.03
C LEU A 115 -12.06 10.12 13.24
N SER A 116 -12.07 11.32 13.82
CA SER A 116 -12.51 12.55 13.16
C SER A 116 -11.84 13.78 13.79
N GLY A 117 -11.51 14.77 12.96
CA GLY A 117 -10.89 16.03 13.36
C GLY A 117 -9.37 16.04 13.31
N SER A 118 -8.74 17.19 13.57
CA SER A 118 -7.30 17.43 13.39
C SER A 118 -6.61 17.89 14.69
N ASP A 119 -7.08 17.44 15.85
CA ASP A 119 -6.62 17.99 17.14
C ASP A 119 -5.68 17.08 17.93
N SER A 120 -5.36 15.89 17.41
CA SER A 120 -4.52 14.90 18.11
C SER A 120 -3.47 14.27 17.19
N PRO A 121 -2.48 15.05 16.73
CA PRO A 121 -1.42 14.53 15.87
C PRO A 121 -0.60 13.45 16.55
N ILE A 122 -0.23 12.43 15.77
CA ILE A 122 0.73 11.43 16.20
C ILE A 122 2.12 12.05 16.16
N ALA A 123 2.73 12.23 17.33
CA ALA A 123 4.12 12.65 17.43
C ALA A 123 5.05 11.65 16.74
N TRP A 124 6.07 12.13 16.04
CA TRP A 124 7.01 11.29 15.27
C TRP A 124 7.61 10.15 16.09
N ALA A 125 8.02 10.43 17.33
CA ALA A 125 8.61 9.44 18.23
C ALA A 125 7.65 8.29 18.62
N ARG A 126 6.35 8.40 18.30
CA ARG A 126 5.34 7.36 18.54
C ARG A 126 4.96 6.60 17.28
N MET A 127 5.51 6.97 16.12
CA MET A 127 5.23 6.31 14.85
C MET A 127 6.07 5.04 14.74
N GLY A 128 5.43 3.95 14.31
CA GLY A 128 6.10 2.73 13.90
C GLY A 128 6.32 2.71 12.39
N ALA A 129 5.89 1.62 11.75
CA ALA A 129 5.87 1.48 10.31
C ALA A 129 4.46 1.65 9.73
N ILE A 130 4.38 1.90 8.42
CA ILE A 130 3.14 1.86 7.64
C ILE A 130 3.08 0.59 6.80
N ALA A 131 1.87 0.15 6.51
CA ALA A 131 1.58 -0.91 5.55
C ALA A 131 0.20 -0.63 4.93
N PHE A 132 0.03 -1.06 3.69
CA PHE A 132 -1.27 -1.10 3.05
C PHE A 132 -1.84 -2.49 3.19
N ARG A 133 -3.15 -2.53 3.37
CA ARG A 133 -3.92 -3.75 3.30
C ARG A 133 -4.63 -3.75 1.95
N ASP A 134 -4.49 -4.85 1.22
CA ASP A 134 -5.32 -5.09 0.04
C ASP A 134 -6.79 -5.13 0.49
N ASP A 135 -7.61 -4.27 -0.09
CA ASP A 135 -9.05 -4.37 0.09
C ASP A 135 -9.49 -5.66 -0.60
N PRO A 136 -10.19 -6.58 0.09
CA PRO A 136 -10.78 -7.72 -0.61
C PRO A 136 -11.82 -7.17 -1.58
N THR A 137 -11.42 -6.94 -2.82
CA THR A 137 -12.36 -6.61 -3.89
C THR A 137 -13.41 -7.71 -3.88
N ALA A 138 -14.67 -7.34 -3.60
CA ALA A 138 -15.76 -8.30 -3.61
C ALA A 138 -15.71 -9.02 -4.95
N ALA A 139 -15.48 -10.33 -4.92
CA ALA A 139 -15.39 -11.13 -6.13
C ALA A 139 -16.72 -11.01 -6.86
N VAL A 140 -16.77 -10.13 -7.86
CA VAL A 140 -17.89 -10.07 -8.78
C VAL A 140 -17.89 -11.43 -9.46
N PRO A 141 -18.98 -12.21 -9.37
CA PRO A 141 -19.04 -13.50 -10.02
C PRO A 141 -18.67 -13.32 -11.50
N GLU A 142 -17.77 -14.15 -12.01
CA GLU A 142 -17.38 -14.09 -13.41
C GLU A 142 -18.62 -14.18 -14.32
N PRO A 143 -18.58 -13.66 -15.56
CA PRO A 143 -19.70 -13.76 -16.50
C PRO A 143 -20.24 -15.20 -16.66
N ALA A 144 -19.37 -16.20 -16.55
CA ALA A 144 -19.75 -17.61 -16.56
C ALA A 144 -20.57 -18.01 -15.32
N THR A 145 -20.27 -17.46 -14.15
CA THR A 145 -21.02 -17.69 -12.91
C THR A 145 -22.43 -17.11 -13.02
N TRP A 146 -22.58 -15.92 -13.62
CA TRP A 146 -23.90 -15.36 -13.92
C TRP A 146 -24.70 -16.26 -14.86
N LEU A 147 -24.06 -16.75 -15.91
CA LEU A 147 -24.69 -17.67 -16.86
C LEU A 147 -25.14 -18.97 -16.20
N MET A 148 -24.34 -19.55 -15.32
CA MET A 148 -24.70 -20.76 -14.58
C MET A 148 -25.88 -20.52 -13.63
N MET A 149 -25.94 -19.37 -12.96
CA MET A 149 -27.09 -19.01 -12.12
C MET A 149 -28.36 -18.84 -12.97
N ILE A 150 -28.27 -18.10 -14.07
CA ILE A 150 -29.41 -17.89 -14.99
C ILE A 150 -29.91 -19.23 -15.55
N LEU A 151 -29.00 -20.09 -16.01
CA LEU A 151 -29.33 -21.43 -16.51
C LEU A 151 -29.98 -22.30 -15.41
N GLY A 152 -29.44 -22.26 -14.19
CA GLY A 152 -30.02 -22.94 -13.04
C GLY A 152 -31.46 -22.50 -12.76
N PHE A 153 -31.71 -21.19 -12.72
CA PHE A 153 -33.06 -20.65 -12.53
C PHE A 153 -34.00 -20.98 -13.69
N ALA A 154 -33.51 -20.91 -14.93
CA ALA A 154 -34.29 -21.28 -16.11
C ALA A 154 -34.70 -22.76 -16.09
N ALA A 155 -33.78 -23.66 -15.70
CA ALA A 155 -34.06 -25.09 -15.57
C ALA A 155 -35.13 -25.39 -14.50
N VAL A 156 -35.03 -24.74 -13.33
CA VAL A 156 -36.03 -24.87 -12.26
C VAL A 156 -37.39 -24.35 -12.72
N GLY A 157 -37.46 -23.18 -13.36
CA GLY A 157 -38.70 -22.62 -13.89
C GLY A 157 -39.37 -23.52 -14.94
N MET A 158 -38.58 -24.10 -15.85
CA MET A 158 -39.09 -25.02 -16.87
C MET A 158 -39.68 -26.31 -16.26
N THR A 159 -39.04 -26.87 -15.24
CA THR A 159 -39.53 -28.09 -14.59
C THR A 159 -40.81 -27.83 -13.78
N ALA A 160 -40.92 -26.68 -13.11
CA ALA A 160 -42.13 -26.26 -12.40
C ALA A 160 -43.31 -26.04 -13.37
N ARG A 161 -43.09 -25.38 -14.51
CA ARG A 161 -44.12 -25.14 -15.53
C ARG A 161 -44.69 -26.43 -16.13
N ARG A 162 -43.84 -27.44 -16.36
CA ARG A 162 -44.27 -28.76 -16.87
C ARG A 162 -45.16 -29.53 -15.91
N ARG A 163 -45.06 -29.27 -14.60
CA ARG A 163 -45.90 -29.91 -13.58
C ARG A 163 -47.25 -29.21 -13.39
N GLY A 164 -47.30 -27.87 -13.52
CA GLY A 164 -48.54 -27.09 -13.40
C GLY A 164 -49.56 -27.28 -14.54
N GLY A 165 -49.12 -27.70 -15.73
CA GLY A 165 -50.00 -27.93 -16.89
C GLY A 165 -50.90 -29.17 -16.80
N ARG A 166 -50.74 -30.02 -15.78
CA ARG A 166 -51.57 -31.24 -15.59
C ARG A 166 -52.78 -31.05 -14.67
N GLY A 167 -52.97 -29.87 -14.08
CA GLY A 167 -54.06 -29.60 -13.12
C GLY A 167 -55.27 -28.83 -13.66
N LEU A 168 -55.24 -28.32 -14.90
CA LEU A 168 -56.28 -27.43 -15.44
C LEU A 168 -57.19 -28.07 -16.50
N THR A 169 -57.00 -29.35 -16.84
CA THR A 169 -57.84 -30.09 -17.82
C THR A 169 -58.73 -31.16 -17.21
N ALA A 170 -58.80 -31.30 -15.88
CA ALA A 170 -59.62 -32.30 -15.19
C ALA A 170 -60.84 -31.71 -14.47
N ALA A 171 -61.44 -30.64 -15.01
CA ALA A 171 -62.65 -30.02 -14.46
C ALA A 171 -63.68 -29.67 -15.54
N GLN A 172 -63.92 -30.57 -16.50
CA GLN A 172 -65.12 -30.56 -17.33
C GLN A 172 -65.47 -32.01 -17.74
N ALA A 173 -66.28 -32.69 -16.93
CA ALA A 173 -67.13 -33.82 -17.30
C ALA A 173 -68.22 -33.96 -16.24
#